data_AF-A0A3S1GFF9-F1
#
_entry.id   AF-A0A3S1GFF9-F1
#
_cell.length_a   1.000
_cell.length_b   1.000
_cell.length_c   1.000
_cell.angle_alpha   90.00
_cell.angle_beta   90.00
_cell.angle_gamma   90.00
#
_symmetry.space_group_name_H-M   'P 1'
#
loop_
_entity.id
_entity.type
_entity.pdbx_description
1 polymer ?
#
loop_
_entity_poly.entity_id
_entity_poly.type
_entity_poly.pdbx_seq_one_letter_code
_entity_poly.pdbx_strand_id
1 'polypeptide(L)'
;ANYRHWDEAVRLYVDDCLEGAEGPREKDFNMRWIASLVAECYRILMRGGVFLYPGDQRRGYSQGRLRLVYEANPIAYLIEQAAGAATDAITRILEIEPESLHQRVPVVFGSAREVARIARYHTEPSAIGERAPLFSRRGLFRA
;
A
#
# COMPACT_ATOMS: atom_id res chain seq x y z
N ALA A 1 -12.92 9.29 -1.06
CA ALA A 1 -11.81 8.48 -1.61
C ALA A 1 -12.35 7.56 -2.71
N ASN A 2 -11.50 7.09 -3.64
CA ASN A 2 -11.89 6.09 -4.65
C ASN A 2 -11.97 4.66 -4.05
N TYR A 3 -12.28 4.55 -2.76
CA TYR A 3 -12.22 3.32 -1.97
C TYR A 3 -12.94 2.15 -2.64
N ARG A 4 -14.16 2.38 -3.15
CA ARG A 4 -14.97 1.38 -3.87
C ARG A 4 -14.34 0.81 -5.16
N HIS A 5 -13.28 1.44 -5.65
CA HIS A 5 -12.57 1.03 -6.86
C HIS A 5 -11.23 0.37 -6.56
N TRP A 6 -10.77 0.38 -5.31
CA TRP A 6 -9.50 -0.25 -4.94
C TRP A 6 -9.62 -1.76 -4.93
N ASP A 7 -8.49 -2.41 -5.17
CA ASP A 7 -8.34 -3.84 -4.94
C ASP A 7 -8.69 -4.20 -3.48
N GLU A 8 -9.17 -5.43 -3.28
CA GLU A 8 -9.57 -5.91 -1.96
C GLU A 8 -8.43 -5.86 -0.94
N ALA A 9 -7.20 -6.20 -1.34
CA ALA A 9 -6.04 -6.15 -0.46
C ALA A 9 -5.79 -4.75 0.12
N VAL A 10 -5.92 -3.72 -0.71
CA VAL A 10 -5.76 -2.32 -0.28
C VAL A 10 -6.90 -1.89 0.63
N ARG A 11 -8.15 -2.29 0.31
CA ARG A 11 -9.31 -1.99 1.15
C ARG A 11 -9.13 -2.60 2.54
N LEU A 12 -8.81 -3.88 2.62
CA LEU A 12 -8.57 -4.59 3.88
C LEU A 12 -7.44 -3.96 4.70
N TYR A 13 -6.32 -3.58 4.06
CA TYR A 13 -5.25 -2.88 4.76
C TYR A 13 -5.73 -1.55 5.38
N VAL A 14 -6.51 -0.78 4.62
CA VAL A 14 -7.06 0.50 5.08
C VAL A 14 -8.08 0.29 6.19
N ASP A 15 -8.98 -0.68 6.05
CA ASP A 15 -10.01 -1.01 7.05
C ASP A 15 -9.35 -1.44 8.37
N ASP A 16 -8.35 -2.32 8.31
CA ASP A 16 -7.54 -2.72 9.48
C ASP A 16 -6.86 -1.52 10.16
N CYS A 17 -6.44 -0.50 9.40
CA CYS A 17 -5.91 0.74 9.97
C CYS A 17 -7.00 1.60 10.62
N LEU A 18 -8.22 1.59 10.09
CA LEU A 18 -9.35 2.37 10.60
C LEU A 18 -9.94 1.77 11.88
N GLU A 19 -9.90 0.45 12.04
CA GLU A 19 -10.25 -0.23 13.30
C GLU A 19 -9.27 0.10 14.45
N GLY A 20 -8.08 0.60 14.13
CA GLY A 20 -7.14 1.15 15.10
C GLY A 20 -6.70 0.15 16.18
N ALA A 21 -6.69 0.60 17.44
CA ALA A 21 -6.32 -0.23 18.58
C ALA A 21 -7.25 -1.43 18.85
N GLU A 22 -8.51 -1.37 18.39
CA GLU A 22 -9.48 -2.47 18.55
C GLU A 22 -9.39 -3.51 17.43
N GLY A 23 -8.75 -3.12 16.32
CA GLY A 23 -8.53 -3.95 15.16
C GLY A 23 -7.28 -4.82 15.23
N PRO A 24 -7.01 -5.59 14.17
CA PRO A 24 -5.87 -6.50 14.11
C PRO A 24 -4.51 -5.79 14.03
N ARG A 25 -4.50 -4.46 13.90
CA ARG A 25 -3.28 -3.66 13.92
C ARG A 25 -2.87 -3.28 15.32
N GLU A 26 -3.78 -3.37 16.30
CA GLU A 26 -3.55 -3.13 17.73
C GLU A 26 -2.86 -1.78 18.00
N LYS A 27 -3.07 -0.80 17.11
CA LYS A 27 -2.53 0.55 17.21
C LYS A 27 -3.37 1.53 16.40
N ASP A 28 -3.46 2.76 16.86
CA ASP A 28 -4.16 3.81 16.12
C ASP A 28 -3.29 4.41 15.01
N PHE A 29 -3.93 4.79 13.90
CA PHE A 29 -3.27 5.41 12.76
C PHE A 29 -3.80 6.80 12.51
N ASN A 30 -2.94 7.65 11.97
CA ASN A 30 -3.33 8.94 11.46
C ASN A 30 -3.06 9.01 9.94
N MET A 31 -3.97 9.65 9.21
CA MET A 31 -3.92 9.71 7.74
C MET A 31 -3.72 11.13 7.25
N ARG A 32 -2.97 11.29 6.16
CA ARG A 32 -2.75 12.56 5.48
C ARG A 32 -2.78 12.33 3.97
N TRP A 33 -3.32 13.30 3.24
CA TRP A 33 -3.29 13.33 1.79
C TRP A 33 -3.09 14.77 1.31
N ILE A 34 -1.85 15.10 0.94
CA ILE A 34 -1.45 16.44 0.48
C ILE A 34 -1.67 16.60 -1.03
N ALA A 35 -1.83 15.49 -1.76
CA ALA A 35 -1.89 15.47 -3.23
C ALA A 35 -0.62 16.00 -3.94
N SER A 36 0.51 16.06 -3.23
CA SER A 36 1.84 16.35 -3.78
C SER A 36 2.79 15.22 -3.41
N LEU A 37 3.22 14.43 -4.40
CA LEU A 37 4.11 13.28 -4.21
C LEU A 37 5.39 13.67 -3.47
N VAL A 38 5.96 14.83 -3.80
CA VAL A 38 7.17 15.35 -3.18
C VAL A 38 6.94 15.71 -1.71
N ALA A 39 5.83 16.37 -1.38
CA ALA A 39 5.51 16.74 0.00
C ALA A 39 5.22 15.49 0.86
N GLU A 40 4.57 14.49 0.29
CA GLU A 40 4.35 13.18 0.90
C GLU A 40 5.67 12.47 1.20
N CYS A 41 6.57 12.40 0.20
CA CYS A 41 7.90 11.80 0.35
C CYS A 41 8.73 12.50 1.42
N TYR A 42 8.79 13.84 1.39
CA TYR A 42 9.51 14.61 2.39
C TYR A 42 9.01 14.32 3.80
N ARG A 43 7.70 14.30 4.02
CA ARG A 43 7.12 13.98 5.34
C ARG A 43 7.53 12.59 5.82
N ILE A 44 7.47 11.60 4.93
CA ILE A 44 7.80 10.21 5.25
C ILE A 44 9.29 10.05 5.56
N LEU A 45 10.19 10.72 4.83
CA LEU A 45 11.61 10.73 5.14
C LEU A 45 11.90 11.33 6.52
N MET A 46 11.17 12.37 6.91
CA MET A 46 11.42 13.07 8.18
C MET A 46 10.84 12.38 9.42
N ARG A 47 9.71 11.68 9.29
CA ARG A 47 8.94 11.19 10.45
C ARG A 47 8.42 9.76 10.30
N GLY A 48 8.77 9.08 9.22
CA GLY A 48 8.23 7.78 8.87
C GLY A 48 6.78 7.83 8.38
N GLY A 49 6.22 6.65 8.15
CA GLY A 49 4.88 6.46 7.59
C GLY A 49 4.94 5.77 6.23
N VAL A 50 3.78 5.69 5.57
CA VAL A 50 3.63 5.04 4.28
C VAL A 50 2.70 5.86 3.38
N PHE A 51 3.01 5.87 2.09
CA PHE A 51 2.21 6.46 1.04
C PHE A 51 1.71 5.35 0.11
N LEU A 52 0.44 5.42 -0.28
CA LEU A 52 -0.17 4.49 -1.21
C LEU A 52 -0.85 5.29 -2.34
N TYR A 53 -0.51 4.94 -3.58
CA TYR A 53 -1.26 5.30 -4.78
C TYR A 53 -1.51 4.02 -5.59
N PRO A 54 -2.49 3.21 -5.18
CA PRO A 54 -2.74 1.92 -5.80
C PRO A 54 -3.33 2.09 -7.22
N GLY A 55 -3.29 1.01 -8.00
CA GLY A 55 -4.19 0.86 -9.13
C GLY A 55 -5.66 0.81 -8.67
N ASP A 56 -6.58 1.15 -9.56
CA ASP A 56 -8.02 1.01 -9.28
C ASP A 56 -8.79 0.48 -10.49
N GLN A 57 -9.98 -0.07 -10.23
CA GLN A 57 -10.81 -0.77 -11.21
C GLN A 57 -11.47 0.13 -12.25
N ARG A 58 -11.27 1.45 -12.20
CA ARG A 58 -11.79 2.34 -13.25
C ARG A 58 -11.00 2.12 -14.54
N ARG A 59 -11.70 2.21 -15.67
CA ARG A 59 -11.08 2.02 -17.00
C ARG A 59 -9.86 2.93 -17.18
N GLY A 60 -8.69 2.33 -17.39
CA GLY A 60 -7.42 3.03 -17.60
C GLY A 60 -6.65 3.41 -16.31
N TYR A 61 -7.08 2.94 -15.14
CA TYR A 61 -6.45 3.23 -13.84
C TYR A 61 -5.86 1.99 -13.16
N SER A 62 -5.96 0.80 -13.77
CA SER A 62 -5.42 -0.45 -13.21
C SER A 62 -3.90 -0.41 -13.03
N GLN A 63 -3.19 0.26 -13.94
CA GLN A 63 -1.74 0.48 -13.89
C GLN A 63 -1.34 1.69 -13.02
N GLY A 64 -2.20 2.13 -12.10
CA GLY A 64 -1.95 3.30 -11.28
C GLY A 64 -1.99 4.62 -12.07
N ARG A 65 -1.48 5.69 -11.45
CA ARG A 65 -1.52 7.05 -12.00
C ARG A 65 -0.17 7.75 -12.09
N LEU A 66 0.80 7.33 -11.28
CA LEU A 66 2.14 7.87 -11.29
C LEU A 66 2.95 7.18 -12.38
N ARG A 67 3.93 7.89 -12.96
CA ARG A 67 4.80 7.37 -14.01
C ARG A 67 6.05 6.76 -13.41
N LEU A 68 6.41 5.59 -13.93
CA LEU A 68 7.53 4.81 -13.45
C LEU A 68 8.83 5.60 -13.53
N VAL A 69 9.16 6.13 -14.72
CA VAL A 69 10.49 6.71 -15.01
C VAL A 69 10.79 7.98 -14.22
N TYR A 70 9.84 8.91 -14.13
CA TYR A 70 10.10 10.27 -13.64
C TYR A 70 9.29 10.67 -12.39
N GLU A 71 8.44 9.79 -11.87
CA GLU A 71 7.76 10.00 -10.57
C GLU A 71 8.11 8.88 -9.59
N ALA A 72 7.95 7.61 -9.95
CA ALA A 72 8.16 6.49 -9.04
C ALA A 72 9.65 6.18 -8.80
N ASN A 73 10.45 6.01 -9.85
CA ASN A 73 11.87 5.64 -9.75
C ASN A 73 12.70 6.63 -8.91
N PRO A 74 12.58 7.97 -9.10
CA PRO A 74 13.33 8.92 -8.28
C PRO A 74 12.95 8.85 -6.80
N ILE A 75 11.66 8.71 -6.49
CA ILE A 75 11.17 8.60 -5.11
C ILE A 75 11.61 7.27 -4.48
N ALA A 76 11.49 6.17 -5.21
CA ALA A 76 11.92 4.85 -4.77
C ALA A 76 13.42 4.84 -4.42
N TYR A 77 14.25 5.43 -5.28
CA TYR A 77 15.69 5.57 -5.00
C TYR A 77 15.95 6.31 -3.69
N LEU A 78 15.35 7.48 -3.48
CA LEU A 78 15.53 8.25 -2.24
C LEU A 78 15.07 7.48 -1.00
N ILE A 79 13.91 6.82 -1.08
CA ILE A 79 13.32 6.08 0.04
C ILE A 79 14.19 4.87 0.41
N GLU A 80 14.68 4.13 -0.58
CA GLU A 80 15.54 2.97 -0.33
C GLU A 80 16.90 3.37 0.23
N GLN A 81 17.49 4.48 -0.23
CA GLN A 81 18.71 5.03 0.37
C GLN A 81 18.51 5.46 1.84
N ALA A 82 17.28 5.77 2.23
CA ALA A 82 16.89 6.06 3.61
C ALA A 82 16.44 4.80 4.39
N ALA A 83 16.80 3.59 3.92
CA ALA A 83 16.41 2.30 4.50
C ALA A 83 14.88 2.05 4.55
N GLY A 84 14.12 2.78 3.75
CA GLY A 84 12.72 2.50 3.45
C GLY A 84 12.58 1.44 2.35
N ALA A 85 11.35 1.25 1.88
CA ALA A 85 11.05 0.41 0.73
C ALA A 85 10.07 1.11 -0.21
N ALA A 86 10.10 0.74 -1.49
CA ALA A 86 9.18 1.20 -2.51
C ALA A 86 8.80 0.05 -3.45
N THR A 87 7.50 -0.22 -3.60
CA THR A 87 6.96 -1.33 -4.40
C THR A 87 5.75 -0.87 -5.22
N ASP A 88 5.35 -1.63 -6.22
CA ASP A 88 4.04 -1.52 -6.89
C ASP A 88 2.91 -2.22 -6.09
N ALA A 89 3.15 -2.43 -4.80
CA ALA A 89 2.48 -3.33 -3.86
C ALA A 89 2.96 -4.79 -3.88
N ILE A 90 3.67 -5.26 -4.91
CA ILE A 90 4.22 -6.63 -4.94
C ILE A 90 5.70 -6.61 -5.30
N THR A 91 6.03 -6.02 -6.45
CA THR A 91 7.37 -5.92 -7.04
C THR A 91 8.06 -4.64 -6.58
N ARG A 92 9.37 -4.70 -6.34
CA ARG A 92 10.17 -3.51 -6.02
C ARG A 92 10.24 -2.56 -7.21
N ILE A 93 9.99 -1.26 -6.98
CA ILE A 93 9.89 -0.26 -8.06
C ILE A 93 11.16 -0.22 -8.92
N LEU A 94 12.34 -0.25 -8.28
CA LEU A 94 13.63 -0.17 -9.00
C LEU A 94 14.00 -1.45 -9.76
N GLU A 95 13.23 -2.53 -9.64
CA GLU A 95 13.42 -3.78 -10.39
C GLU A 95 12.50 -3.87 -11.61
N ILE A 96 11.58 -2.92 -11.79
CA ILE A 96 10.65 -2.91 -12.92
C ILE A 96 11.39 -2.32 -14.14
N GLU A 97 11.60 -3.15 -15.16
CA GLU A 97 12.10 -2.69 -16.46
C GLU A 97 10.99 -1.88 -17.18
N PRO A 98 11.25 -0.61 -17.56
CA PRO A 98 10.24 0.22 -18.18
C PRO A 98 9.96 -0.20 -19.64
N GLU A 99 8.70 -0.46 -19.96
CA GLU A 99 8.23 -0.77 -21.32
C GLU A 99 8.03 0.50 -22.17
N SER A 100 7.80 1.65 -21.52
CA SER A 100 7.67 2.94 -22.19
C SER A 100 7.99 4.12 -21.27
N LEU A 101 8.36 5.26 -21.87
CA LEU A 101 8.67 6.48 -21.12
C LEU A 101 7.53 6.96 -20.21
N HIS A 102 6.28 6.77 -20.65
CA HIS A 102 5.09 7.22 -19.94
C HIS A 102 4.35 6.09 -19.21
N GLN A 103 5.00 4.94 -19.01
CA GLN A 103 4.44 3.82 -18.26
C GLN A 103 3.98 4.29 -16.89
N ARG A 104 2.73 3.95 -16.55
CA ARG A 104 2.19 4.20 -15.22
C ARG A 104 2.43 2.97 -14.35
N VAL A 105 2.52 3.22 -13.04
CA VAL A 105 2.69 2.17 -12.05
C VAL A 105 1.91 2.53 -10.77
N PRO A 106 1.28 1.55 -10.10
CA PRO A 106 0.90 1.68 -8.70
C PRO A 106 2.14 1.95 -7.84
N VAL A 107 2.01 2.71 -6.76
CA VAL A 107 3.17 2.98 -5.89
C VAL A 107 2.79 2.88 -4.44
N VAL A 108 3.58 2.12 -3.68
CA VAL A 108 3.58 2.07 -2.22
C VAL A 108 5.02 2.34 -1.75
N PHE A 109 5.25 3.38 -0.96
CA PHE A 109 6.58 3.66 -0.42
C PHE A 109 6.55 4.15 1.02
N GLY A 110 7.65 3.94 1.75
CA GLY A 110 7.89 4.50 3.07
C GLY A 110 8.62 3.54 4.00
N SER A 111 8.19 3.48 5.27
CA SER A 111 8.79 2.61 6.28
C SER A 111 8.75 1.14 5.83
N ALA A 112 9.91 0.50 5.72
CA ALA A 112 10.05 -0.83 5.10
C ALA A 112 9.12 -1.90 5.69
N ARG A 113 8.92 -1.91 7.02
CA ARG A 113 8.01 -2.85 7.69
C ARG A 113 6.54 -2.69 7.30
N GLU A 114 6.09 -1.44 7.08
CA GLU A 114 4.71 -1.15 6.68
C GLU A 114 4.50 -1.46 5.20
N VAL A 115 5.48 -1.15 4.33
CA VAL A 115 5.45 -1.52 2.91
C VAL A 115 5.39 -3.04 2.73
N ALA A 116 6.24 -3.79 3.43
CA ALA A 116 6.21 -5.26 3.40
C ALA A 116 4.92 -5.84 3.99
N ARG A 117 4.28 -5.15 4.94
CA ARG A 117 2.96 -5.55 5.43
C ARG A 117 1.91 -5.39 4.34
N ILE A 118 1.86 -4.24 3.66
CA ILE A 118 0.92 -4.01 2.55
C ILE A 118 1.10 -5.07 1.45
N ALA A 119 2.35 -5.41 1.10
CA ALA A 119 2.61 -6.46 0.12
C ALA A 119 2.02 -7.81 0.50
N ARG A 120 2.06 -8.17 1.79
CA ARG A 120 1.41 -9.41 2.29
C ARG A 120 -0.11 -9.41 2.12
N TYR A 121 -0.79 -8.26 2.14
CA TYR A 121 -2.23 -8.23 1.82
C TYR A 121 -2.49 -8.66 0.38
N HIS A 122 -1.54 -8.44 -0.54
CA HIS A 122 -1.67 -8.84 -1.93
C HIS A 122 -1.23 -10.29 -2.18
N THR A 123 -0.20 -10.78 -1.48
CA THR A 123 0.39 -12.10 -1.76
C THR A 123 -0.14 -13.23 -0.88
N GLU A 124 -0.67 -12.92 0.30
CA GLU A 124 -1.16 -13.91 1.28
C GLU A 124 -2.61 -13.64 1.73
N PRO A 125 -3.62 -13.63 0.83
CA PRO A 125 -5.00 -13.32 1.22
C PRO A 125 -5.60 -14.33 2.20
N SER A 126 -5.17 -15.60 2.17
CA SER A 126 -5.65 -16.65 3.08
C SER A 126 -5.24 -16.43 4.54
N ALA A 127 -4.11 -15.78 4.79
CA ALA A 127 -3.72 -15.36 6.14
C ALA A 127 -4.63 -14.25 6.68
N ILE A 128 -5.37 -13.58 5.79
CA ILE A 128 -6.38 -12.57 6.11
C ILE A 128 -7.78 -13.20 6.12
N GLY A 129 -8.00 -14.27 5.34
CA GLY A 129 -9.26 -14.99 5.16
C GLY A 129 -9.85 -15.68 6.40
N GLU A 130 -9.06 -15.91 7.47
CA GLU A 130 -9.61 -16.26 8.79
C GLU A 130 -10.49 -15.13 9.39
N ARG A 131 -10.56 -13.96 8.75
CA ARG A 131 -11.29 -12.76 9.20
C ARG A 131 -12.46 -12.37 8.31
N ALA A 132 -12.83 -13.16 7.29
CA ALA A 132 -13.98 -12.84 6.45
C ALA A 132 -15.27 -12.78 7.31
N PRO A 133 -16.14 -11.77 7.17
CA PRO A 133 -17.37 -11.66 7.97
C PRO A 133 -18.36 -12.83 7.75
N LEU A 134 -18.23 -13.55 6.63
CA LEU A 134 -18.98 -14.81 6.38
C LEU A 134 -18.53 -15.96 7.30
N PHE A 135 -17.30 -15.90 7.80
CA PHE A 135 -16.78 -16.73 8.88
C PHE A 135 -16.60 -15.85 10.11
N SER A 136 -17.72 -15.37 10.66
CA SER A 136 -17.74 -14.88 12.04
C SER A 136 -16.97 -15.87 12.92
N ARG A 137 -16.22 -15.36 13.91
CA ARG A 137 -15.44 -16.11 14.92
C ARG A 137 -16.20 -17.35 15.44
N ARG A 138 -16.21 -18.44 14.68
CA ARG A 138 -16.66 -19.76 15.09
C ARG A 138 -15.38 -20.55 15.27
N GLY A 139 -14.79 -20.39 16.45
CA GLY A 139 -13.83 -21.38 16.93
C GLY A 139 -14.49 -22.76 16.80
N LEU A 140 -13.82 -23.66 16.08
CA LEU A 140 -14.29 -25.03 15.86
C LEU A 140 -14.25 -25.88 17.15
N PHE A 141 -13.80 -25.31 18.28
CA PHE A 141 -13.82 -25.93 19.58
C PHE A 141 -14.32 -24.94 20.63
N ARG A 142 -15.61 -25.01 20.94
CA ARG A 142 -16.13 -24.70 22.27
C ARG A 142 -16.51 -26.03 22.93
N ALA A 143 -15.67 -26.46 23.86
CA ALA A 143 -16.06 -27.25 25.02
C ALA A 143 -15.89 -26.33 26.24
#